data_AF-U6MPU2-F1
#
_entry.id   AF-U6MPU2-F1
#
_cell.length_a   1.000
_cell.length_b   1.000
_cell.length_c   1.000
_cell.angle_alpha   90.00
_cell.angle_beta   90.00
_cell.angle_gamma   90.00
#
_symmetry.space_group_name_H-M   'P 1'
#
loop_
_entity.id
_entity.type
_entity.pdbx_description
1 polymer ?
#
loop_
_entity_poly.entity_id
_entity_poly.type
_entity_poly.pdbx_seq_one_letter_code
_entity_poly.pdbx_strand_id
1 'polypeptide(L)'
;QQQQQQQQQQQQQQQQQQQRQQQQRQQQQRRKQQMRMQCYRSTGSVFGMDGGAERLRTYFFQLSPKEKDLSLLLDTDFYESKKNTVTASIFEKLNSQVVDDSTGLALFVNVNRPPADGPAHSVYAAENEVHQLGPRKSLTMQEVYELRTRLKVCPFTEDLIYKVVKENPQMLKLLYKEFESLHNPRVAGRSGCLGSAAAAAAAAAAAAAASPLRGLVAQLDSFEAVPVFLKFLEFNFSILKTNFFVPAKCGFGFRLCGEFLPKEDFQNKPFSVVFHLAAAALGLHVRCSEVARGGLRLVKSVGFGVYVQNAKALVDEVFRLAFTQHFKNKDLSEGGSKGVILLNPQHSEEEAQALSPVAFKAFVD
;
A
#
# COMPACT_ATOMS: atom_id res chain seq x y z
N GLN A 1 33.93 60.47 -37.89
CA GLN A 1 34.35 59.95 -36.56
C GLN A 1 33.16 59.62 -35.66
N GLN A 2 32.21 60.53 -35.40
CA GLN A 2 31.02 60.23 -34.58
C GLN A 2 30.15 59.07 -35.11
N GLN A 3 29.91 58.98 -36.42
CA GLN A 3 29.16 57.85 -37.00
C GLN A 3 29.88 56.50 -36.84
N GLN A 4 31.22 56.48 -36.92
CA GLN A 4 32.01 55.27 -36.68
C GLN A 4 31.95 54.84 -35.21
N GLN A 5 31.98 55.79 -34.28
CA GLN A 5 31.78 55.51 -32.85
C GLN A 5 30.38 54.98 -32.55
N GLN A 6 29.34 55.52 -33.17
CA GLN A 6 27.97 55.01 -33.03
C GLN A 6 27.82 53.60 -33.60
N GLN A 7 28.43 53.30 -34.76
CA GLN A 7 28.42 51.95 -35.31
C GLN A 7 29.18 50.95 -34.44
N GLN A 8 30.32 51.34 -33.86
CA GLN A 8 31.04 50.50 -32.91
C GLN A 8 30.25 50.25 -31.62
N GLN A 9 29.55 51.27 -31.09
CA GLN A 9 28.69 51.09 -29.92
C GLN A 9 27.49 50.18 -30.23
N GLN A 10 26.87 50.31 -31.39
CA GLN A 10 25.77 49.41 -31.80
C GLN A 10 26.26 47.97 -32.00
N GLN A 11 27.44 47.75 -32.60
CA GLN A 11 28.03 46.43 -32.72
C GLN A 11 28.37 45.82 -31.36
N GLN A 12 28.92 46.60 -30.42
CA GLN A 12 29.17 46.13 -29.05
C GLN A 12 27.88 45.79 -28.30
N GLN A 13 26.82 46.58 -28.46
CA GLN A 13 25.52 46.28 -27.84
C GLN A 13 24.89 45.02 -28.43
N GLN A 14 24.96 44.82 -29.75
CA GLN A 14 24.49 43.59 -30.39
C GLN A 14 25.30 42.37 -29.97
N GLN A 15 26.63 42.47 -29.88
CA GLN A 15 27.47 41.38 -29.36
C GLN A 15 27.14 41.06 -27.90
N GLN A 16 26.92 42.06 -27.05
CA GLN A 16 26.50 41.83 -25.67
C GLN A 16 25.10 41.22 -25.55
N GLN A 17 24.16 41.58 -26.42
CA GLN A 17 22.84 40.95 -26.44
C GLN A 17 22.91 39.50 -26.94
N GLN A 18 23.71 39.21 -27.96
CA GLN A 18 23.92 37.84 -28.45
C GLN A 18 24.61 36.97 -27.41
N GLN A 19 25.62 37.49 -26.70
CA GLN A 19 26.26 36.80 -25.58
C GLN A 19 25.28 36.54 -24.44
N ARG A 20 24.44 37.51 -24.07
CA ARG A 20 23.39 37.33 -23.04
C ARG A 20 22.36 36.27 -23.46
N GLN A 21 21.93 36.26 -24.72
CA GLN A 21 21.01 35.23 -25.23
C GLN A 21 21.66 33.84 -25.31
N GLN A 22 22.95 33.74 -25.68
CA GLN A 22 23.68 32.47 -25.64
C GLN A 22 23.86 31.97 -24.20
N GLN A 23 24.17 32.85 -23.25
CA GLN A 23 24.24 32.50 -21.83
C GLN A 23 22.88 32.06 -21.28
N GLN A 24 21.78 32.72 -21.66
CA GLN A 24 20.42 32.31 -21.27
C GLN A 24 20.02 30.98 -21.91
N ARG A 25 20.39 30.72 -23.18
CA ARG A 25 20.17 29.41 -23.84
C ARG A 25 21.03 28.31 -23.22
N GLN A 26 22.28 28.59 -22.86
CA GLN A 26 23.13 27.65 -22.11
C GLN A 26 22.62 27.43 -20.69
N GLN A 27 22.03 28.43 -20.03
CA GLN A 27 21.35 28.26 -18.73
C GLN A 27 20.03 27.46 -18.89
N GLN A 28 19.27 27.66 -19.96
CA GLN A 28 18.07 26.86 -20.26
C GLN A 28 18.40 25.43 -20.70
N GLN A 29 19.51 25.20 -21.42
CA GLN A 29 20.02 23.87 -21.74
C GLN A 29 20.59 23.17 -20.50
N ARG A 30 21.28 23.89 -19.59
CA ARG A 30 21.65 23.38 -18.26
C ARG A 30 20.43 23.03 -17.41
N ARG A 31 19.34 23.82 -17.51
CA ARG A 31 18.03 23.49 -16.90
C ARG A 31 17.30 22.31 -17.55
N LYS A 32 17.77 21.80 -18.69
CA LYS A 32 17.30 20.56 -19.33
C LYS A 32 18.31 19.42 -19.23
N GLN A 33 19.20 19.43 -18.24
CA GLN A 33 19.85 18.19 -17.82
C GLN A 33 18.81 17.34 -17.11
N GLN A 34 18.34 16.29 -17.80
CA GLN A 34 17.45 15.30 -17.21
C GLN A 34 18.16 14.64 -16.03
N MET A 35 17.75 15.00 -14.82
CA MET A 35 18.18 14.33 -13.62
C MET A 35 17.27 13.13 -13.37
N ARG A 36 17.84 11.94 -13.30
CA ARG A 36 17.12 10.75 -12.85
C ARG A 36 17.16 10.73 -11.33
N MET A 37 16.02 10.96 -10.69
CA MET A 37 15.89 10.78 -9.24
C MET A 37 15.75 9.28 -8.95
N GLN A 38 16.77 8.69 -8.32
CA GLN A 38 16.68 7.34 -7.77
C GLN A 38 16.69 7.40 -6.25
N CYS A 39 15.67 6.78 -5.64
CA CYS A 39 15.52 6.69 -4.20
C CYS A 39 16.17 5.40 -3.73
N TYR A 40 17.21 5.52 -2.91
CA TYR A 40 17.76 4.39 -2.19
C TYR A 40 17.28 4.40 -0.74
N ARG A 41 16.74 3.26 -0.31
CA ARG A 41 16.45 3.00 1.10
C ARG A 41 17.71 2.42 1.72
N SER A 42 18.37 3.16 2.61
CA SER A 42 19.41 2.57 3.45
C SER A 42 18.75 1.57 4.39
N THR A 43 19.02 0.28 4.20
CA THR A 43 18.80 -0.74 5.23
C THR A 43 20.06 -0.82 6.08
N GLY A 44 20.19 0.03 7.11
CA GLY A 44 21.22 -0.18 8.13
C GLY A 44 21.75 1.01 8.91
N SER A 45 21.36 2.25 8.65
CA SER A 45 21.89 3.38 9.44
C SER A 45 21.09 3.60 10.73
N VAL A 46 21.63 3.14 11.87
CA VAL A 46 21.18 3.47 13.22
C VAL A 46 22.16 4.49 13.81
N PHE A 47 21.64 5.61 14.32
CA PHE A 47 22.41 6.53 15.15
C PHE A 47 21.69 6.69 16.50
N GLY A 48 22.48 6.65 17.57
CA GLY A 48 22.08 7.05 18.92
C GLY A 48 21.59 5.91 19.80
N MET A 49 22.21 5.80 20.98
CA MET A 49 21.67 5.00 22.08
C MET A 49 20.32 5.61 22.50
N ASP A 50 19.34 4.74 22.76
CA ASP A 50 18.01 5.09 23.29
C ASP A 50 16.94 5.53 22.27
N GLY A 51 16.75 4.71 21.23
CA GLY A 51 15.43 4.12 20.98
C GLY A 51 14.35 4.93 20.27
N GLY A 52 14.65 6.06 19.61
CA GLY A 52 13.68 6.78 18.77
C GLY A 52 14.25 7.22 17.42
N ALA A 53 14.17 6.38 16.38
CA ALA A 53 14.68 6.70 15.05
C ALA A 53 13.56 6.87 14.00
N GLU A 54 13.43 8.08 13.45
CA GLU A 54 12.81 8.31 12.15
C GLU A 54 13.84 8.02 11.05
N ARG A 55 13.44 7.33 9.97
CA ARG A 55 14.35 6.85 8.92
C ARG A 55 14.75 8.00 8.00
N LEU A 56 16.04 8.30 7.93
CA LEU A 56 16.57 9.30 7.00
C LEU A 56 16.37 8.85 5.55
N ARG A 57 15.85 9.74 4.70
CA ARG A 57 15.78 9.53 3.25
C ARG A 57 16.90 10.31 2.60
N THR A 58 17.83 9.62 1.95
CA THR A 58 18.88 10.29 1.17
C THR A 58 18.49 10.25 -0.30
N TYR A 59 18.51 11.42 -0.93
CA TYR A 59 18.24 11.62 -2.34
C TYR A 59 19.56 11.95 -3.03
N PHE A 60 19.90 11.23 -4.11
CA PHE A 60 21.04 11.57 -4.95
C PHE A 60 20.54 12.14 -6.27
N PHE A 61 21.14 13.24 -6.70
CA PHE A 61 20.93 13.83 -8.01
C PHE A 61 22.14 13.51 -8.87
N GLN A 62 22.01 12.56 -9.79
CA GLN A 62 23.11 12.18 -10.66
C GLN A 62 23.18 13.13 -11.86
N LEU A 63 24.24 13.95 -11.92
CA LEU A 63 24.47 14.94 -12.98
C LEU A 63 24.98 14.29 -14.29
N SER A 64 25.60 13.12 -14.22
CA SER A 64 26.10 12.35 -15.37
C SER A 64 25.89 10.84 -15.16
N PRO A 65 25.09 10.16 -15.98
CA PRO A 65 24.66 8.77 -15.75
C PRO A 65 25.75 7.71 -15.95
N LYS A 66 26.96 8.12 -16.33
CA LYS A 66 28.13 7.23 -16.52
C LYS A 66 29.29 7.53 -15.58
N GLU A 67 29.14 8.53 -14.70
CA GLU A 67 30.19 8.94 -13.80
C GLU A 67 30.35 7.92 -12.66
N LYS A 68 31.59 7.48 -12.42
CA LYS A 68 31.92 6.48 -11.40
C LYS A 68 32.70 7.07 -10.23
N ASP A 69 33.30 8.25 -10.40
CA ASP A 69 34.06 8.93 -9.35
C ASP A 69 33.14 9.49 -8.27
N LEU A 70 33.26 8.97 -7.04
CA LEU A 70 32.45 9.40 -5.91
C LEU A 70 32.73 10.85 -5.47
N SER A 71 33.95 11.37 -5.70
CA SER A 71 34.29 12.76 -5.32
C SER A 71 33.50 13.80 -6.13
N LEU A 72 33.04 13.40 -7.32
CA LEU A 72 32.23 14.23 -8.22
C LEU A 72 30.72 13.99 -8.03
N LEU A 73 30.34 12.93 -7.32
CA LEU A 73 28.95 12.52 -7.12
C LEU A 73 28.43 12.83 -5.72
N LEU A 74 29.32 12.92 -4.74
CA LEU A 74 29.02 13.19 -3.35
C LEU A 74 29.41 14.62 -2.99
N ASP A 75 28.81 15.12 -1.92
CA ASP A 75 29.24 16.38 -1.31
C ASP A 75 30.71 16.30 -0.86
N THR A 76 31.46 17.40 -1.06
CA THR A 76 32.91 17.45 -0.84
C THR A 76 33.29 17.10 0.60
N ASP A 77 32.57 17.64 1.58
CA ASP A 77 32.87 17.40 3.00
C ASP A 77 32.46 15.98 3.41
N PHE A 78 31.37 15.47 2.83
CA PHE A 78 30.92 14.10 3.05
C PHE A 78 31.87 13.07 2.43
N TYR A 79 32.37 13.32 1.22
CA TYR A 79 33.36 12.47 0.55
C TYR A 79 34.66 12.43 1.34
N GLU A 80 35.18 13.59 1.75
CA GLU A 80 36.40 13.68 2.57
C GLU A 80 36.27 12.91 3.90
N SER A 81 35.08 12.93 4.52
CA SER A 81 34.78 12.17 5.74
C SER A 81 34.79 10.65 5.52
N LYS A 82 34.45 10.17 4.31
CA LYS A 82 34.14 8.75 4.07
C LYS A 82 35.10 8.04 3.12
N LYS A 83 35.92 8.76 2.34
CA LYS A 83 36.80 8.22 1.28
C LYS A 83 37.72 7.08 1.72
N ASN A 84 38.14 7.05 2.99
CA ASN A 84 39.04 6.02 3.53
C ASN A 84 38.31 5.00 4.41
N THR A 85 37.00 4.86 4.27
CA THR A 85 36.18 3.94 5.08
C THR A 85 35.56 2.86 4.21
N VAL A 86 35.17 1.74 4.82
CA VAL A 86 34.44 0.64 4.16
C VAL A 86 33.15 1.14 3.48
N THR A 87 32.60 2.26 3.97
CA THR A 87 31.45 2.92 3.37
C THR A 87 31.74 3.40 1.95
N ALA A 88 32.92 3.97 1.69
CA ALA A 88 33.30 4.41 0.35
C ALA A 88 33.37 3.25 -0.64
N SER A 89 33.99 2.13 -0.28
CA SER A 89 34.08 0.97 -1.18
C SER A 89 32.71 0.33 -1.47
N ILE A 90 31.78 0.38 -0.52
CA ILE A 90 30.38 -0.02 -0.74
C ILE A 90 29.70 0.92 -1.74
N PHE A 91 29.87 2.24 -1.58
CA PHE A 91 29.30 3.22 -2.52
C PHE A 91 29.90 3.10 -3.92
N GLU A 92 31.21 2.88 -4.05
CA GLU A 92 31.87 2.66 -5.35
C GLU A 92 31.34 1.43 -6.06
N LYS A 93 31.15 0.33 -5.31
CA LYS A 93 30.61 -0.93 -5.83
C LYS A 93 29.16 -0.79 -6.28
N LEU A 94 28.31 -0.16 -5.44
CA LEU A 94 26.91 0.09 -5.78
C LEU A 94 26.80 1.02 -6.98
N ASN A 95 27.57 2.12 -7.01
CA ASN A 95 27.54 3.07 -8.11
C ASN A 95 28.02 2.43 -9.42
N SER A 96 29.07 1.62 -9.38
CA SER A 96 29.51 0.85 -10.57
C SER A 96 28.43 -0.10 -11.07
N GLN A 97 27.74 -0.79 -10.16
CA GLN A 97 26.63 -1.69 -10.52
C GLN A 97 25.43 -0.92 -11.12
N VAL A 98 25.13 0.29 -10.64
CA VAL A 98 24.09 1.15 -11.23
C VAL A 98 24.49 1.65 -12.62
N VAL A 99 25.74 2.08 -12.78
CA VAL A 99 26.25 2.61 -14.07
C VAL A 99 26.34 1.52 -15.13
N ASP A 100 26.69 0.29 -14.73
CA ASP A 100 26.86 -0.85 -15.65
C ASP A 100 25.55 -1.64 -15.88
N ASP A 101 24.49 -1.41 -15.08
CA ASP A 101 23.17 -2.02 -15.26
C ASP A 101 22.30 -1.22 -16.26
N SER A 102 22.30 -1.66 -17.52
CA SER A 102 21.47 -1.11 -18.60
C SER A 102 19.95 -1.23 -18.40
N THR A 103 19.51 -2.06 -17.44
CA THR A 103 18.08 -2.34 -17.18
C THR A 103 17.53 -1.60 -15.96
N GLY A 104 18.41 -1.25 -15.01
CA GLY A 104 18.09 -0.47 -13.81
C GLY A 104 17.28 -1.21 -12.75
N LEU A 105 17.43 -2.54 -12.65
CA LEU A 105 16.60 -3.41 -11.80
C LEU A 105 17.39 -4.24 -10.77
N ALA A 106 18.73 -4.22 -10.78
CA ALA A 106 19.52 -5.21 -10.05
C ALA A 106 20.39 -4.64 -8.90
N LEU A 107 19.78 -4.19 -7.79
CA LEU A 107 20.52 -3.94 -6.54
C LEU A 107 19.69 -4.26 -5.27
N PHE A 108 19.88 -5.46 -4.71
CA PHE A 108 19.55 -5.80 -3.33
C PHE A 108 20.77 -6.48 -2.68
N VAL A 109 21.23 -5.99 -1.52
CA VAL A 109 22.35 -6.58 -0.76
C VAL A 109 21.90 -6.99 0.64
N ASN A 110 22.19 -8.26 0.97
CA ASN A 110 22.01 -8.97 2.25
C ASN A 110 22.95 -8.44 3.37
N VAL A 111 22.54 -8.51 4.65
CA VAL A 111 23.46 -8.36 5.80
C VAL A 111 23.17 -9.41 6.88
N ASN A 112 24.23 -10.12 7.31
CA ASN A 112 24.27 -11.28 8.20
C ASN A 112 24.14 -10.96 9.72
N ARG A 113 23.84 -12.04 10.46
CA ARG A 113 23.55 -12.26 11.91
C ARG A 113 24.76 -12.08 12.87
N PRO A 114 24.57 -11.75 14.17
CA PRO A 114 25.55 -12.02 15.24
C PRO A 114 25.26 -13.35 15.99
N PRO A 115 26.21 -13.87 16.81
CA PRO A 115 26.36 -15.29 17.11
C PRO A 115 25.55 -15.80 18.32
N ALA A 116 25.48 -17.14 18.38
CA ALA A 116 24.93 -17.99 19.44
C ALA A 116 25.43 -17.58 20.84
N ASP A 117 24.60 -17.43 21.86
CA ASP A 117 23.80 -18.49 22.49
C ASP A 117 22.51 -17.95 23.13
N GLY A 118 21.40 -18.70 22.98
CA GLY A 118 20.12 -18.46 23.67
C GLY A 118 18.92 -19.03 22.91
N PRO A 119 18.01 -19.80 23.53
CA PRO A 119 17.05 -20.61 22.80
C PRO A 119 15.76 -19.83 22.52
N ALA A 120 15.38 -19.72 21.24
CA ALA A 120 13.99 -19.51 20.85
C ALA A 120 13.79 -19.95 19.39
N HIS A 121 12.99 -20.99 19.22
CA HIS A 121 12.48 -21.48 17.97
C HIS A 121 11.72 -20.38 17.21
N SER A 122 12.08 -20.11 15.96
CA SER A 122 11.15 -19.95 14.82
C SER A 122 11.90 -19.40 13.60
N VAL A 123 11.31 -19.66 12.43
CA VAL A 123 11.67 -19.10 11.12
C VAL A 123 12.85 -19.75 10.40
N TYR A 124 12.78 -21.07 10.20
CA TYR A 124 13.41 -21.74 9.04
C TYR A 124 12.48 -22.86 8.54
N ALA A 125 11.47 -22.49 7.77
CA ALA A 125 10.68 -23.47 7.01
C ALA A 125 10.46 -23.04 5.55
N ALA A 126 10.65 -21.76 5.21
CA ALA A 126 10.27 -21.25 3.90
C ALA A 126 11.39 -21.22 2.84
N GLU A 127 12.66 -21.35 3.23
CA GLU A 127 13.81 -21.34 2.30
C GLU A 127 14.30 -22.74 1.89
N ASN A 128 14.00 -23.77 2.70
CA ASN A 128 14.41 -25.14 2.39
C ASN A 128 13.51 -25.88 1.40
N GLU A 129 12.33 -25.36 1.05
CA GLU A 129 11.41 -26.01 0.10
C GLU A 129 11.51 -25.47 -1.35
N VAL A 130 11.97 -24.23 -1.54
CA VAL A 130 12.21 -23.69 -2.90
C VAL A 130 13.37 -24.42 -3.59
N HIS A 131 14.35 -24.91 -2.81
CA HIS A 131 15.41 -25.79 -3.33
C HIS A 131 14.97 -27.25 -3.53
N GLN A 132 13.84 -27.68 -2.96
CA GLN A 132 13.27 -29.02 -3.17
C GLN A 132 12.33 -29.09 -4.38
N LEU A 133 11.90 -27.95 -4.91
CA LEU A 133 11.21 -27.86 -6.19
C LEU A 133 12.25 -27.89 -7.32
N GLY A 134 12.75 -29.10 -7.61
CA GLY A 134 13.54 -29.38 -8.80
C GLY A 134 12.81 -29.00 -10.10
N PRO A 135 13.43 -29.19 -11.28
CA PRO A 135 12.92 -28.70 -12.56
C PRO A 135 11.64 -29.44 -12.99
N ARG A 136 10.48 -29.02 -12.47
CA ARG A 136 9.16 -29.48 -12.89
C ARG A 136 8.50 -28.39 -13.73
N LYS A 137 8.00 -28.77 -14.91
CA LYS A 137 7.47 -27.86 -15.95
C LYS A 137 6.06 -27.31 -15.68
N SER A 138 5.44 -27.56 -14.52
CA SER A 138 4.10 -27.04 -14.21
C SER A 138 3.88 -27.00 -12.70
N LEU A 139 3.63 -25.80 -12.17
CA LEU A 139 3.14 -25.57 -10.80
C LEU A 139 1.65 -25.92 -10.72
N THR A 140 1.21 -26.53 -9.62
CA THR A 140 -0.22 -26.74 -9.37
C THR A 140 -0.91 -25.41 -9.04
N MET A 141 -2.22 -25.29 -9.29
CA MET A 141 -2.94 -24.05 -9.01
C MET A 141 -2.97 -23.68 -7.52
N GLN A 142 -2.80 -24.66 -6.63
CA GLN A 142 -2.70 -24.47 -5.19
C GLN A 142 -1.33 -23.88 -4.80
N GLU A 143 -0.23 -24.35 -5.41
CA GLU A 143 1.11 -23.75 -5.24
C GLU A 143 1.18 -22.35 -5.86
N VAL A 144 0.51 -22.11 -6.99
CA VAL A 144 0.37 -20.77 -7.57
C VAL A 144 -0.42 -19.85 -6.65
N TYR A 145 -1.45 -20.35 -5.98
CA TYR A 145 -2.22 -19.62 -4.98
C TYR A 145 -1.38 -19.29 -3.74
N GLU A 146 -0.60 -20.24 -3.23
CA GLU A 146 0.34 -20.05 -2.10
C GLU A 146 1.51 -19.12 -2.44
N LEU A 147 1.99 -19.13 -3.69
CA LEU A 147 2.98 -18.18 -4.17
C LEU A 147 2.38 -16.79 -4.36
N ARG A 148 1.13 -16.67 -4.83
CA ARG A 148 0.43 -15.38 -4.97
C ARG A 148 0.13 -14.73 -3.62
N THR A 149 -0.27 -15.51 -2.61
CA THR A 149 -0.44 -15.02 -1.23
C THR A 149 0.88 -14.55 -0.66
N ARG A 150 1.98 -15.27 -0.89
CA ARG A 150 3.34 -14.88 -0.44
C ARG A 150 3.95 -13.70 -1.22
N LEU A 151 3.52 -13.47 -2.47
CA LEU A 151 3.93 -12.33 -3.30
C LEU A 151 3.06 -11.06 -3.10
N LYS A 152 2.10 -11.07 -2.16
CA LYS A 152 1.17 -9.96 -1.88
C LYS A 152 0.54 -9.33 -3.13
N VAL A 153 0.23 -10.15 -4.14
CA VAL A 153 -0.61 -9.71 -5.26
C VAL A 153 -2.04 -10.13 -4.93
N CYS A 154 -2.97 -9.18 -4.89
CA CYS A 154 -4.39 -9.50 -4.73
C CYS A 154 -4.78 -10.50 -5.84
N PRO A 155 -5.16 -11.75 -5.51
CA PRO A 155 -5.40 -12.78 -6.51
C PRO A 155 -6.71 -12.54 -7.29
N PHE A 156 -7.56 -11.62 -6.81
CA PHE A 156 -8.85 -11.30 -7.41
C PHE A 156 -8.84 -9.88 -7.97
N THR A 157 -8.99 -9.76 -9.29
CA THR A 157 -9.22 -8.47 -9.95
C THR A 157 -10.71 -8.14 -9.99
N GLU A 158 -11.06 -6.87 -10.14
CA GLU A 158 -12.47 -6.45 -10.29
C GLU A 158 -13.13 -7.12 -11.49
N ASP A 159 -12.43 -7.24 -12.62
CA ASP A 159 -12.91 -7.91 -13.82
C ASP A 159 -13.21 -9.40 -13.58
N LEU A 160 -12.34 -10.09 -12.82
CA LEU A 160 -12.54 -11.50 -12.47
C LEU A 160 -13.79 -11.67 -11.60
N ILE A 161 -13.92 -10.84 -10.57
CA ILE A 161 -15.08 -10.88 -9.67
C ILE A 161 -16.36 -10.61 -10.48
N TYR A 162 -16.35 -9.60 -11.35
CA TYR A 162 -17.49 -9.25 -12.20
C TYR A 162 -17.87 -10.41 -13.13
N LYS A 163 -16.90 -11.02 -13.82
CA LYS A 163 -17.09 -12.18 -14.68
C LYS A 163 -17.76 -13.33 -13.92
N VAL A 164 -17.18 -13.74 -12.78
CA VAL A 164 -17.69 -14.83 -11.94
C VAL A 164 -19.13 -14.58 -11.50
N VAL A 165 -19.43 -13.35 -11.04
CA VAL A 165 -20.76 -12.97 -10.59
C VAL A 165 -21.78 -13.01 -11.74
N LYS A 166 -21.39 -12.51 -12.92
CA LYS A 166 -22.25 -12.48 -14.11
C LYS A 166 -22.57 -13.89 -14.61
N GLU A 167 -21.61 -14.81 -14.56
CA GLU A 167 -21.77 -16.20 -15.00
C GLU A 167 -22.55 -17.05 -13.99
N ASN A 168 -22.58 -16.68 -12.70
CA ASN A 168 -23.18 -17.46 -11.63
C ASN A 168 -24.24 -16.67 -10.81
N PRO A 169 -25.30 -16.13 -11.45
CA PRO A 169 -26.26 -15.25 -10.78
C PRO A 169 -27.08 -15.98 -9.70
N GLN A 170 -27.29 -17.30 -9.85
CA GLN A 170 -28.02 -18.09 -8.85
C GLN A 170 -27.24 -18.21 -7.54
N MET A 171 -25.93 -18.44 -7.62
CA MET A 171 -25.08 -18.48 -6.42
C MET A 171 -25.05 -17.14 -5.69
N LEU A 172 -24.96 -16.03 -6.43
CA LEU A 172 -25.05 -14.71 -5.83
C LEU A 172 -26.39 -14.51 -5.09
N LYS A 173 -27.52 -14.91 -5.68
CA LYS A 173 -28.84 -14.80 -5.04
C LYS A 173 -28.92 -15.63 -3.75
N LEU A 174 -28.34 -16.83 -3.73
CA LEU A 174 -28.31 -17.67 -2.53
C LEU A 174 -27.46 -17.02 -1.43
N LEU A 175 -26.26 -16.55 -1.78
CA LEU A 175 -25.38 -15.83 -0.85
C LEU A 175 -26.02 -14.55 -0.30
N TYR A 176 -26.79 -13.84 -1.14
CA TYR A 176 -27.55 -12.67 -0.70
C TYR A 176 -28.69 -13.02 0.25
N LYS A 177 -29.42 -14.12 0.02
CA LYS A 177 -30.44 -14.60 0.95
C LYS A 177 -29.85 -14.97 2.31
N GLU A 178 -28.67 -15.60 2.31
CA GLU A 178 -27.94 -15.88 3.54
C GLU A 178 -27.52 -14.58 4.24
N PHE A 179 -26.93 -13.64 3.51
CA PHE A 179 -26.60 -12.30 4.02
C PHE A 179 -27.82 -11.61 4.65
N GLU A 180 -28.98 -11.66 3.99
CA GLU A 180 -30.23 -11.10 4.51
C GLU A 180 -30.66 -11.79 5.80
N SER A 181 -30.61 -13.13 5.86
CA SER A 181 -30.98 -13.88 7.06
C SER A 181 -30.09 -13.54 8.27
N LEU A 182 -28.82 -13.22 8.05
CA LEU A 182 -27.85 -12.88 9.08
C LEU A 182 -27.96 -11.43 9.56
N HIS A 183 -28.18 -10.50 8.64
CA HIS A 183 -27.95 -9.07 8.89
C HIS A 183 -29.21 -8.19 8.83
N ASN A 184 -30.33 -8.68 8.29
CA ASN A 184 -31.57 -7.91 8.22
C ASN A 184 -32.24 -7.85 9.60
N PRO A 185 -32.36 -6.68 10.24
CA PRO A 185 -32.95 -6.58 11.59
C PRO A 185 -34.41 -7.03 11.69
N ARG A 186 -35.11 -7.16 10.56
CA ARG A 186 -36.49 -7.68 10.49
C ARG A 186 -36.57 -9.20 10.48
N VAL A 187 -35.50 -9.87 10.06
CA VAL A 187 -35.43 -11.33 9.86
C VAL A 187 -34.51 -11.97 10.89
N ALA A 188 -33.34 -11.38 11.11
CA ALA A 188 -32.41 -11.80 12.14
C ALA A 188 -33.09 -11.68 13.51
N GLY A 189 -33.24 -12.81 14.21
CA GLY A 189 -33.55 -12.78 15.63
C GLY A 189 -32.51 -11.92 16.34
N ARG A 190 -32.91 -11.16 17.37
CA ARG A 190 -31.96 -10.39 18.19
C ARG A 190 -30.93 -11.36 18.77
N SER A 191 -29.81 -11.56 18.09
CA SER A 191 -28.70 -12.32 18.63
C SER A 191 -28.18 -11.51 19.80
N GLY A 192 -28.42 -12.02 21.00
CA GLY A 192 -27.99 -11.41 22.24
C GLY A 192 -26.49 -11.15 22.22
N CYS A 193 -26.10 -10.06 22.87
CA CYS A 193 -24.72 -9.83 23.24
C CYS A 193 -24.23 -11.06 24.04
N LEU A 194 -22.96 -11.46 23.83
CA LEU A 194 -21.93 -11.57 24.88
C LEU A 194 -20.90 -12.65 24.55
N GLY A 195 -19.70 -12.18 24.24
CA GLY A 195 -18.48 -12.97 24.09
C GLY A 195 -17.34 -12.03 23.68
N SER A 196 -16.09 -12.41 23.93
CA SER A 196 -14.94 -11.65 23.41
C SER A 196 -15.00 -11.60 21.87
N ALA A 197 -14.34 -10.61 21.24
CA ALA A 197 -14.27 -10.52 19.77
C ALA A 197 -13.77 -11.81 19.12
N ALA A 198 -12.85 -12.53 19.78
CA ALA A 198 -12.34 -13.83 19.36
C ALA A 198 -13.41 -14.94 19.41
N ALA A 199 -14.26 -14.97 20.44
CA ALA A 199 -15.35 -15.94 20.53
C ALA A 199 -16.41 -15.70 19.43
N ALA A 200 -16.75 -14.43 19.17
CA ALA A 200 -17.66 -14.06 18.08
C ALA A 200 -17.08 -14.45 16.71
N ALA A 201 -15.78 -14.24 16.49
CA ALA A 201 -15.10 -14.64 15.27
C ALA A 201 -15.05 -16.16 15.08
N ALA A 202 -14.77 -16.92 16.15
CA ALA A 202 -14.75 -18.37 16.11
C ALA A 202 -16.14 -18.95 15.81
N ALA A 203 -17.20 -18.38 16.42
CA ALA A 203 -18.58 -18.75 16.13
C ALA A 203 -18.96 -18.43 14.67
N ALA A 204 -18.57 -17.25 14.17
CA ALA A 204 -18.76 -16.86 12.78
C ALA A 204 -18.03 -17.80 11.81
N ALA A 205 -16.78 -18.17 12.10
CA ALA A 205 -16.01 -19.10 11.28
C ALA A 205 -16.63 -20.51 11.28
N ALA A 206 -17.09 -20.99 12.45
CA ALA A 206 -17.80 -22.26 12.55
C ALA A 206 -19.13 -22.24 11.79
N ALA A 207 -19.88 -21.15 11.86
CA ALA A 207 -21.12 -20.97 11.10
C ALA A 207 -20.86 -20.90 9.59
N ALA A 208 -19.81 -20.22 9.16
CA ALA A 208 -19.38 -20.20 7.76
C ALA A 208 -18.96 -21.58 7.25
N ALA A 209 -18.29 -22.38 8.09
CA ALA A 209 -17.91 -23.75 7.77
C ALA A 209 -19.14 -24.68 7.70
N ALA A 210 -20.14 -24.46 8.54
CA ALA A 210 -21.38 -25.21 8.58
C ALA A 210 -22.42 -24.77 7.54
N SER A 211 -22.23 -23.64 6.87
CA SER A 211 -23.17 -23.14 5.86
C SER A 211 -23.33 -24.18 4.73
N PRO A 212 -24.58 -24.56 4.38
CA PRO A 212 -24.83 -25.47 3.26
C PRO A 212 -24.37 -24.87 1.93
N LEU A 213 -24.27 -23.54 1.83
CA LEU A 213 -23.77 -22.87 0.64
C LEU A 213 -22.29 -23.17 0.40
N ARG A 214 -21.51 -23.49 1.44
CA ARG A 214 -20.09 -23.87 1.27
C ARG A 214 -19.95 -25.12 0.39
N GLY A 215 -20.81 -26.13 0.60
CA GLY A 215 -20.84 -27.35 -0.21
C GLY A 215 -21.25 -27.07 -1.65
N LEU A 216 -22.25 -26.20 -1.85
CA LEU A 216 -22.68 -25.79 -3.19
C LEU A 216 -21.59 -25.00 -3.93
N VAL A 217 -20.89 -24.09 -3.25
CA VAL A 217 -19.75 -23.36 -3.83
C VAL A 217 -18.65 -24.33 -4.24
N ALA A 218 -18.35 -25.35 -3.42
CA ALA A 218 -17.33 -26.35 -3.74
C ALA A 218 -17.69 -27.26 -4.93
N GLN A 219 -18.97 -27.37 -5.29
CA GLN A 219 -19.46 -28.14 -6.44
C GLN A 219 -19.47 -27.34 -7.75
N LEU A 220 -19.07 -26.06 -7.73
CA LEU A 220 -18.98 -25.27 -8.96
C LEU A 220 -17.84 -25.79 -9.84
N ASP A 221 -18.13 -26.01 -11.12
CA ASP A 221 -17.15 -26.49 -12.11
C ASP A 221 -16.07 -25.45 -12.46
N SER A 222 -16.27 -24.18 -12.05
CA SER A 222 -15.34 -23.09 -12.35
C SER A 222 -14.31 -22.90 -11.23
N PHE A 223 -13.05 -23.23 -11.55
CA PHE A 223 -11.90 -23.04 -10.67
C PHE A 223 -11.72 -21.57 -10.23
N GLU A 224 -12.14 -20.61 -11.07
CA GLU A 224 -12.10 -19.18 -10.75
C GLU A 224 -13.24 -18.76 -9.81
N ALA A 225 -14.42 -19.37 -9.94
CA ALA A 225 -15.61 -18.99 -9.20
C ALA A 225 -15.57 -19.44 -7.74
N VAL A 226 -15.08 -20.66 -7.49
CA VAL A 226 -14.98 -21.24 -6.14
C VAL A 226 -14.29 -20.29 -5.14
N PRO A 227 -13.04 -19.82 -5.36
CA PRO A 227 -12.36 -18.97 -4.39
C PRO A 227 -13.02 -17.59 -4.22
N VAL A 228 -13.64 -17.03 -5.28
CA VAL A 228 -14.37 -15.76 -5.20
C VAL A 228 -15.62 -15.91 -4.31
N PHE A 229 -16.43 -16.94 -4.52
CA PHE A 229 -17.64 -17.15 -3.72
C PHE A 229 -17.34 -17.62 -2.29
N LEU A 230 -16.24 -18.32 -2.05
CA LEU A 230 -15.77 -18.59 -0.69
C LEU A 230 -15.43 -17.29 0.06
N LYS A 231 -14.90 -16.26 -0.63
CA LYS A 231 -14.68 -14.93 -0.03
C LYS A 231 -16.00 -14.19 0.25
N PHE A 232 -17.02 -14.37 -0.57
CA PHE A 232 -18.35 -13.80 -0.31
C PHE A 232 -19.00 -14.45 0.91
N LEU A 233 -18.84 -15.77 1.05
CA LEU A 233 -19.28 -16.50 2.24
C LEU A 233 -18.54 -16.00 3.49
N GLU A 234 -17.20 -15.91 3.44
CA GLU A 234 -16.39 -15.36 4.54
C GLU A 234 -16.83 -13.94 4.91
N PHE A 235 -17.12 -13.09 3.92
CA PHE A 235 -17.64 -11.74 4.13
C PHE A 235 -18.98 -11.76 4.88
N ASN A 236 -19.95 -12.59 4.46
CA ASN A 236 -21.25 -12.70 5.12
C ASN A 236 -21.13 -12.97 6.62
N PHE A 237 -20.26 -13.90 7.02
CA PHE A 237 -20.11 -14.26 8.43
C PHE A 237 -19.17 -13.33 9.21
N SER A 238 -18.25 -12.64 8.55
CA SER A 238 -17.29 -11.74 9.21
C SER A 238 -17.90 -10.40 9.65
N ILE A 239 -19.07 -10.04 9.11
CA ILE A 239 -19.77 -8.80 9.44
C ILE A 239 -20.41 -8.91 10.83
N LEU A 240 -20.06 -7.96 11.69
CA LEU A 240 -20.64 -7.78 13.01
C LEU A 240 -21.84 -6.83 12.98
N LYS A 241 -21.76 -5.78 12.16
CA LYS A 241 -22.80 -4.76 12.01
C LYS A 241 -22.76 -4.17 10.61
N THR A 242 -23.93 -3.83 10.06
CA THR A 242 -24.04 -3.12 8.79
C THR A 242 -25.26 -2.20 8.78
N ASN A 243 -25.17 -1.10 8.02
CA ASN A 243 -26.30 -0.21 7.74
C ASN A 243 -27.06 -0.59 6.45
N PHE A 244 -26.77 -1.75 5.85
CA PHE A 244 -27.31 -2.16 4.55
C PHE A 244 -28.85 -2.05 4.47
N PHE A 245 -29.56 -2.42 5.54
CA PHE A 245 -31.03 -2.38 5.60
C PHE A 245 -31.63 -1.08 6.13
N VAL A 246 -30.79 -0.09 6.47
CA VAL A 246 -31.25 1.22 6.97
C VAL A 246 -31.69 2.09 5.77
N PRO A 247 -32.92 2.63 5.76
CA PRO A 247 -33.35 3.54 4.68
C PRO A 247 -32.60 4.89 4.75
N ALA A 248 -32.59 5.64 3.65
CA ALA A 248 -32.02 7.00 3.58
C ALA A 248 -30.57 7.12 4.09
N LYS A 249 -29.63 6.50 3.37
CA LYS A 249 -28.19 6.50 3.68
C LYS A 249 -27.38 7.04 2.51
N CYS A 250 -26.23 7.65 2.81
CA CYS A 250 -25.32 8.20 1.81
C CYS A 250 -24.24 7.19 1.34
N GLY A 251 -24.12 6.06 2.03
CA GLY A 251 -23.18 4.98 1.73
C GLY A 251 -23.48 3.73 2.54
N PHE A 252 -22.80 2.64 2.20
CA PHE A 252 -22.85 1.37 2.92
C PHE A 252 -21.65 1.24 3.85
N GLY A 253 -21.91 0.81 5.08
CA GLY A 253 -20.89 0.50 6.08
C GLY A 253 -21.00 -0.96 6.50
N PHE A 254 -19.87 -1.64 6.54
CA PHE A 254 -19.74 -3.03 6.98
C PHE A 254 -18.64 -3.11 8.03
N ARG A 255 -19.03 -3.32 9.29
CA ARG A 255 -18.08 -3.52 10.38
C ARG A 255 -17.74 -5.00 10.46
N LEU A 256 -16.52 -5.34 10.11
CA LEU A 256 -15.93 -6.67 10.15
C LEU A 256 -15.21 -6.90 11.49
N CYS A 257 -15.28 -8.12 12.01
CA CYS A 257 -14.42 -8.55 13.11
C CYS A 257 -12.98 -8.61 12.62
N GLY A 258 -12.00 -8.02 13.31
CA GLY A 258 -10.61 -8.02 12.81
C GLY A 258 -9.94 -9.41 12.79
N GLU A 259 -10.52 -10.40 13.46
CA GLU A 259 -10.06 -11.78 13.45
C GLU A 259 -10.17 -12.47 12.09
N PHE A 260 -10.99 -11.97 11.17
CA PHE A 260 -11.10 -12.49 9.79
C PHE A 260 -9.79 -12.38 9.00
N LEU A 261 -8.87 -11.51 9.45
CA LEU A 261 -7.60 -11.33 8.76
C LEU A 261 -6.65 -12.53 9.01
N PRO A 262 -5.92 -12.96 7.99
CA PRO A 262 -4.91 -14.01 8.13
C PRO A 262 -3.80 -13.55 9.08
N LYS A 263 -3.40 -14.43 10.00
CA LYS A 263 -2.35 -14.13 10.99
C LYS A 263 -0.98 -13.97 10.34
N GLU A 264 -0.81 -14.61 9.19
CA GLU A 264 0.41 -14.63 8.38
C GLU A 264 0.73 -13.23 7.85
N ASP A 265 -0.30 -12.49 7.42
CA ASP A 265 -0.15 -11.13 6.90
C ASP A 265 -0.28 -10.06 7.99
N PHE A 266 -1.06 -10.35 9.04
CA PHE A 266 -1.39 -9.41 10.12
C PHE A 266 -1.06 -9.99 11.49
N GLN A 267 0.21 -9.84 11.90
CA GLN A 267 0.69 -10.30 13.22
C GLN A 267 -0.11 -9.71 14.38
N ASN A 268 -0.45 -8.42 14.29
CA ASN A 268 -1.35 -7.75 15.22
C ASN A 268 -2.67 -7.51 14.51
N LYS A 269 -3.72 -8.21 14.94
CA LYS A 269 -5.06 -8.02 14.39
C LYS A 269 -5.74 -6.82 15.05
N PRO A 270 -6.45 -5.98 14.29
CA PRO A 270 -7.26 -4.92 14.85
C PRO A 270 -8.46 -5.52 15.57
N PHE A 271 -9.09 -4.74 16.44
CA PHE A 271 -10.35 -5.12 17.05
C PHE A 271 -11.48 -5.18 16.01
N SER A 272 -11.54 -4.19 15.11
CA SER A 272 -12.50 -4.20 14.01
C SER A 272 -12.01 -3.39 12.81
N VAL A 273 -12.48 -3.78 11.64
CA VAL A 273 -12.30 -3.06 10.38
C VAL A 273 -13.68 -2.64 9.90
N VAL A 274 -13.88 -1.37 9.58
CA VAL A 274 -15.11 -0.89 8.95
C VAL A 274 -14.80 -0.57 7.49
N PHE A 275 -15.42 -1.31 6.59
CA PHE A 275 -15.37 -1.04 5.16
C PHE A 275 -16.57 -0.20 4.77
N HIS A 276 -16.31 0.92 4.08
CA HIS A 276 -17.32 1.83 3.61
C HIS A 276 -17.32 1.88 2.08
N LEU A 277 -18.50 1.84 1.49
CA LEU A 277 -18.72 1.95 0.05
C LEU A 277 -19.74 3.05 -0.21
N ALA A 278 -19.33 4.11 -0.88
CA ALA A 278 -20.19 5.23 -1.27
C ALA A 278 -20.06 5.50 -2.78
N ALA A 279 -21.01 6.24 -3.34
CA ALA A 279 -21.03 6.55 -4.78
C ALA A 279 -19.76 7.28 -5.27
N ALA A 280 -19.16 8.11 -4.40
CA ALA A 280 -17.99 8.92 -4.75
C ALA A 280 -16.67 8.41 -4.16
N ALA A 281 -16.71 7.40 -3.27
CA ALA A 281 -15.52 6.98 -2.52
C ALA A 281 -15.63 5.58 -1.92
N LEU A 282 -14.46 4.98 -1.71
CA LEU A 282 -14.24 3.85 -0.81
C LEU A 282 -13.70 4.36 0.51
N GLY A 283 -14.02 3.68 1.60
CA GLY A 283 -13.51 4.03 2.92
C GLY A 283 -13.08 2.81 3.72
N LEU A 284 -12.05 3.00 4.54
CA LEU A 284 -11.57 2.00 5.47
C LEU A 284 -11.31 2.64 6.83
N HIS A 285 -11.88 2.08 7.89
CA HIS A 285 -11.63 2.48 9.27
C HIS A 285 -11.11 1.30 10.06
N VAL A 286 -9.87 1.38 10.55
CA VAL A 286 -9.28 0.34 11.39
C VAL A 286 -9.29 0.82 12.84
N ARG A 287 -9.78 -0.03 13.74
CA ARG A 287 -9.83 0.23 15.19
C ARG A 287 -9.05 -0.85 15.92
N CYS A 288 -8.08 -0.47 16.75
CA CYS A 288 -7.27 -1.39 17.54
C CYS A 288 -7.92 -1.80 18.88
N SER A 289 -9.05 -1.20 19.24
CA SER A 289 -9.80 -1.49 20.48
C SER A 289 -11.29 -1.15 20.32
N GLU A 290 -12.10 -1.52 21.32
CA GLU A 290 -13.54 -1.25 21.32
C GLU A 290 -13.90 0.22 21.40
N VAL A 291 -13.18 0.97 22.24
CA VAL A 291 -13.23 2.44 22.31
C VAL A 291 -11.90 2.95 21.80
N ALA A 292 -11.91 3.55 20.61
CA ALA A 292 -10.71 3.90 19.88
C ALA A 292 -10.84 5.27 19.24
N ARG A 293 -9.75 6.03 19.28
CA ARG A 293 -9.67 7.39 18.72
C ARG A 293 -8.60 7.49 17.64
N GLY A 294 -8.87 8.34 16.67
CA GLY A 294 -8.02 8.49 15.50
C GLY A 294 -8.57 9.47 14.50
N GLY A 295 -7.70 10.09 13.72
CA GLY A 295 -8.11 11.02 12.67
C GLY A 295 -8.53 10.32 11.38
N LEU A 296 -9.37 10.98 10.59
CA LEU A 296 -9.73 10.59 9.23
C LEU A 296 -8.76 11.23 8.22
N ARG A 297 -8.42 10.52 7.14
CA ARG A 297 -7.64 11.05 6.02
C ARG A 297 -8.47 10.92 4.75
N LEU A 298 -8.54 11.98 3.96
CA LEU A 298 -9.12 11.94 2.63
C LEU A 298 -8.00 11.90 1.59
N VAL A 299 -8.04 10.91 0.71
CA VAL A 299 -7.07 10.68 -0.37
C VAL A 299 -7.78 10.96 -1.68
N LYS A 300 -7.29 11.98 -2.38
CA LYS A 300 -7.73 12.35 -3.73
C LYS A 300 -6.89 11.62 -4.76
N SER A 301 -7.49 11.24 -5.87
CA SER A 301 -6.84 10.47 -6.91
C SER A 301 -7.20 11.04 -8.27
N VAL A 302 -6.52 12.13 -8.65
CA VAL A 302 -6.64 12.71 -9.98
C VAL A 302 -5.95 11.76 -10.97
N GLY A 303 -6.77 11.12 -11.81
CA GLY A 303 -6.36 10.09 -12.76
C GLY A 303 -6.42 8.66 -12.23
N PHE A 304 -6.84 7.75 -13.11
CA PHE A 304 -7.03 6.33 -12.79
C PHE A 304 -5.75 5.62 -12.32
N GLY A 305 -4.58 5.95 -12.90
CA GLY A 305 -3.32 5.34 -12.48
C GLY A 305 -2.95 5.65 -11.03
N VAL A 306 -3.21 6.88 -10.57
CA VAL A 306 -2.99 7.31 -9.18
C VAL A 306 -3.99 6.62 -8.25
N TYR A 307 -5.25 6.53 -8.67
CA TYR A 307 -6.27 5.78 -7.94
C TYR A 307 -5.85 4.33 -7.68
N VAL A 308 -5.42 3.61 -8.72
CA VAL A 308 -5.01 2.20 -8.61
C VAL A 308 -3.83 2.03 -7.64
N GLN A 309 -2.85 2.95 -7.66
CA GLN A 309 -1.73 2.91 -6.72
C GLN A 309 -2.19 3.15 -5.27
N ASN A 310 -3.04 4.15 -5.05
CA ASN A 310 -3.58 4.45 -3.73
C ASN A 310 -4.47 3.31 -3.20
N ALA A 311 -5.31 2.72 -4.05
CA ALA A 311 -6.16 1.59 -3.70
C ALA A 311 -5.32 0.37 -3.26
N LYS A 312 -4.23 0.07 -3.97
CA LYS A 312 -3.32 -1.03 -3.62
C LYS A 312 -2.63 -0.83 -2.27
N ALA A 313 -2.24 0.40 -1.94
CA ALA A 313 -1.55 0.72 -0.69
C ALA A 313 -2.51 0.98 0.50
N LEU A 314 -3.81 1.14 0.24
CA LEU A 314 -4.79 1.63 1.21
C LEU A 314 -4.81 0.80 2.49
N VAL A 315 -4.94 -0.52 2.37
CA VAL A 315 -5.05 -1.43 3.52
C VAL A 315 -3.80 -1.34 4.40
N ASP A 316 -2.62 -1.54 3.83
CA ASP A 316 -1.35 -1.48 4.57
C ASP A 316 -1.15 -0.11 5.24
N GLU A 317 -1.51 0.98 4.56
CA GLU A 317 -1.38 2.32 5.10
C GLU A 317 -2.29 2.56 6.31
N VAL A 318 -3.59 2.24 6.18
CA VAL A 318 -4.57 2.48 7.25
C VAL A 318 -4.21 1.68 8.49
N PHE A 319 -3.83 0.41 8.32
CA PHE A 319 -3.44 -0.47 9.43
C PHE A 319 -2.23 0.07 10.16
N ARG A 320 -1.15 0.39 9.44
CA ARG A 320 0.07 0.94 10.03
C ARG A 320 -0.20 2.22 10.81
N LEU A 321 -1.02 3.11 10.27
CA LEU A 321 -1.37 4.37 10.92
C LEU A 321 -2.27 4.15 12.15
N ALA A 322 -3.22 3.22 12.10
CA ALA A 322 -4.06 2.89 13.25
C ALA A 322 -3.24 2.33 14.42
N PHE A 323 -2.32 1.39 14.15
CA PHE A 323 -1.44 0.85 15.19
C PHE A 323 -0.44 1.89 15.72
N THR A 324 0.10 2.74 14.86
CA THR A 324 0.93 3.87 15.32
C THR A 324 0.13 4.79 16.25
N GLN A 325 -1.14 5.07 15.91
CA GLN A 325 -2.01 5.84 16.78
C GLN A 325 -2.30 5.11 18.09
N HIS A 326 -2.40 3.78 18.07
CA HIS A 326 -2.60 2.98 19.26
C HIS A 326 -1.43 3.08 20.24
N PHE A 327 -0.19 2.95 19.75
CA PHE A 327 1.01 3.12 20.59
C PHE A 327 1.18 4.55 21.11
N LYS A 328 0.72 5.56 20.34
CA LYS A 328 0.67 6.95 20.82
C LYS A 328 -0.36 7.16 21.93
N ASN A 329 -1.42 6.36 21.97
CA ASN A 329 -2.49 6.44 22.96
C ASN A 329 -2.20 5.60 24.22
N LYS A 330 -0.96 5.12 24.42
CA LYS A 330 -0.59 4.21 25.52
C LYS A 330 -1.00 4.70 26.92
N ASP A 331 -1.07 6.02 27.12
CA ASP A 331 -1.37 6.64 28.42
C ASP A 331 -2.86 7.03 28.57
N LEU A 332 -3.74 6.47 27.75
CA LEU A 332 -5.17 6.81 27.71
C LEU A 332 -6.06 5.58 27.78
N SER A 333 -7.31 5.79 28.20
CA SER A 333 -8.32 4.73 28.29
C SER A 333 -8.83 4.24 26.93
N GLU A 334 -8.49 4.92 25.83
CA GLU A 334 -8.94 4.62 24.47
C GLU A 334 -7.78 4.11 23.61
N GLY A 335 -8.01 3.08 22.79
CA GLY A 335 -7.00 2.62 21.84
C GLY A 335 -6.92 3.49 20.58
N GLY A 336 -6.11 3.06 19.62
CA GLY A 336 -5.90 3.78 18.36
C GLY A 336 -6.88 3.39 17.28
N SER A 337 -7.23 4.34 16.43
CA SER A 337 -7.88 4.08 15.15
C SER A 337 -7.30 4.95 14.04
N LYS A 338 -7.66 4.61 12.81
CA LYS A 338 -7.43 5.46 11.64
C LYS A 338 -8.50 5.19 10.60
N GLY A 339 -9.11 6.26 10.09
CA GLY A 339 -9.94 6.20 8.91
C GLY A 339 -9.20 6.74 7.69
N VAL A 340 -9.44 6.16 6.52
CA VAL A 340 -9.06 6.71 5.23
C VAL A 340 -10.25 6.63 4.27
N ILE A 341 -10.54 7.74 3.59
CA ILE A 341 -11.50 7.85 2.49
C ILE A 341 -10.67 7.97 1.22
N LEU A 342 -10.77 6.99 0.33
CA LEU A 342 -10.20 7.04 -1.02
C LEU A 342 -11.30 7.48 -1.98
N LEU A 343 -11.20 8.69 -2.52
CA LEU A 343 -12.15 9.11 -3.55
C LEU A 343 -11.97 8.27 -4.82
N ASN A 344 -13.05 8.07 -5.57
CA ASN A 344 -13.02 7.46 -6.90
C ASN A 344 -12.09 8.26 -7.84
N PRO A 345 -11.64 7.73 -8.99
CA PRO A 345 -10.81 8.50 -9.91
C PRO A 345 -11.48 9.81 -10.34
N GLN A 346 -10.76 10.93 -10.25
CA GLN A 346 -11.21 12.23 -10.77
C GLN A 346 -10.46 12.65 -12.03
N HIS A 347 -11.03 13.56 -12.80
CA HIS A 347 -10.37 14.20 -13.93
C HIS A 347 -9.55 15.43 -13.52
N SER A 348 -9.95 16.13 -12.45
CA SER A 348 -9.24 17.33 -11.97
C SER A 348 -9.25 17.45 -10.44
N GLU A 349 -8.37 18.32 -9.94
CA GLU A 349 -8.30 18.64 -8.50
C GLU A 349 -9.55 19.39 -8.02
N GLU A 350 -10.17 20.19 -8.89
CA GLU A 350 -11.41 20.93 -8.61
C GLU A 350 -12.58 19.97 -8.38
N GLU A 351 -12.71 18.94 -9.22
CA GLU A 351 -13.70 17.88 -9.06
C GLU A 351 -13.48 17.11 -7.75
N ALA A 352 -12.22 16.76 -7.45
CA ALA A 352 -11.88 16.10 -6.20
C ALA A 352 -12.22 16.95 -4.97
N GLN A 353 -12.01 18.27 -5.04
CA GLN A 353 -12.36 19.20 -3.98
C GLN A 353 -13.89 19.30 -3.79
N ALA A 354 -14.66 19.32 -4.88
CA ALA A 354 -16.12 19.37 -4.83
C ALA A 354 -16.74 18.09 -4.24
N LEU A 355 -16.17 16.92 -4.54
CA LEU A 355 -16.65 15.63 -4.04
C LEU A 355 -16.23 15.32 -2.59
N SER A 356 -15.18 15.97 -2.10
CA SER A 356 -14.61 15.69 -0.77
C SER A 356 -15.63 15.79 0.38
N PRO A 357 -16.48 16.84 0.49
CA PRO A 357 -17.49 16.92 1.55
C PRO A 357 -18.56 15.83 1.47
N VAL A 358 -18.96 15.46 0.24
CA VAL A 358 -19.98 14.41 0.00
C VAL A 358 -19.44 13.06 0.45
N ALA A 359 -18.20 12.74 0.07
CA ALA A 359 -17.53 11.51 0.48
C ALA A 359 -17.31 11.44 1.99
N PHE A 360 -16.92 12.57 2.61
CA PHE A 360 -16.79 12.67 4.06
C PHE A 360 -18.12 12.41 4.76
N LYS A 361 -19.21 13.05 4.32
CA LYS A 361 -20.55 12.84 4.87
C LYS A 361 -20.97 11.38 4.76
N ALA A 362 -20.77 10.76 3.60
CA ALA A 362 -21.13 9.36 3.37
C ALA A 362 -20.33 8.36 4.22
N PHE A 363 -19.16 8.75 4.72
CA PHE A 363 -18.35 7.92 5.61
C PHE A 363 -18.77 8.03 7.07
N VAL A 364 -19.29 9.20 7.48
CA VAL A 364 -19.67 9.50 8.87
C VAL A 364 -21.13 9.16 9.16
N ASP A 365 -22.03 9.31 8.18
CA ASP A 365 -23.42 8.80 8.21
C ASP A 365 -23.45 7.27 8.33
#